data_AF-A0A800FI03-F1
#
_entry.id   AF-A0A800FI03-F1
#
_cell.length_a   1.000
_cell.length_b   1.000
_cell.length_c   1.000
_cell.angle_alpha   90.00
_cell.angle_beta   90.00
_cell.angle_gamma   90.00
#
_symmetry.space_group_name_H-M   'P 1'
#
loop_
_entity.id
_entity.type
_entity.pdbx_description
1 polymer ?
#
loop_
_entity_poly.entity_id
_entity_poly.type
_entity_poly.pdbx_seq_one_letter_code
_entity_poly.pdbx_strand_id
1 'polypeptide(L)'
;DVTLEKAIELLANRNKKSSTTRTLGEHPNSGETLVIKDGRYGPYISDGKVNASLNKTVDPETVTLEEATELIDEKRAKGPIKKRRKKR
;
A
#
# COMPACT_ATOMS: atom_id res chain seq x y z
N ASP A 1 12.21 -0.46 14.76
CA ASP A 1 12.04 -1.59 15.71
C ASP A 1 10.64 -2.19 15.65
N VAL A 2 10.52 -3.51 15.84
CA VAL A 2 9.23 -4.19 15.99
C VAL A 2 9.06 -4.50 17.49
N THR A 3 8.11 -3.82 18.14
CA THR A 3 7.82 -4.02 19.56
C THR A 3 6.87 -5.21 19.77
N LEU A 4 6.85 -5.78 20.97
CA LEU A 4 5.92 -6.85 21.35
C LEU A 4 4.45 -6.44 21.10
N GLU A 5 4.11 -5.20 21.47
CA GLU A 5 2.78 -4.61 21.28
C GLU A 5 2.38 -4.61 19.80
N LYS A 6 3.27 -4.12 18.93
CA LYS A 6 3.02 -4.08 17.48
C LYS A 6 2.92 -5.48 16.88
N ALA A 7 3.65 -6.45 17.43
CA ALA A 7 3.55 -7.85 17.00
C ALA A 7 2.18 -8.46 17.37
N ILE A 8 1.67 -8.17 18.56
CA ILE A 8 0.33 -8.60 19.01
C ILE A 8 -0.75 -7.98 18.12
N GLU A 9 -0.67 -6.68 17.83
CA GLU A 9 -1.61 -5.99 16.94
C GLU A 9 -1.65 -6.61 15.53
N LEU A 10 -0.48 -6.90 14.96
CA LEU A 10 -0.37 -7.56 13.65
C LEU A 10 -0.89 -9.00 13.64
N LEU A 11 -0.81 -9.70 14.77
CA LEU A 11 -1.39 -11.04 14.94
C LEU A 11 -2.91 -10.97 15.05
N ALA A 12 -3.46 -10.00 15.78
CA ALA A 12 -4.90 -9.76 15.82
C ALA A 12 -5.48 -9.46 14.43
N ASN A 13 -4.78 -8.64 13.64
CA ASN A 13 -5.19 -8.27 12.28
C ASN A 13 -4.85 -9.33 11.21
N ARG A 14 -4.40 -10.53 11.59
CA ARG A 14 -3.92 -11.57 10.64
C ARG A 14 -4.89 -11.87 9.51
N ASN A 15 -6.17 -11.94 9.83
CA ASN A 15 -7.24 -12.31 8.90
C ASN A 15 -8.03 -11.09 8.41
N LYS A 16 -7.57 -9.85 8.69
CA LYS A 16 -8.22 -8.63 8.21
C LYS A 16 -8.16 -8.62 6.68
N LYS A 17 -9.31 -8.78 6.04
CA LYS A 17 -9.46 -8.61 4.59
C LYS A 17 -9.31 -7.14 4.26
N SER A 18 -8.69 -6.83 3.13
CA SER A 18 -8.63 -5.45 2.68
C SER A 18 -10.01 -4.99 2.23
N SER A 19 -10.46 -3.87 2.78
CA SER A 19 -11.67 -3.16 2.34
C SER A 19 -11.26 -1.95 1.53
N THR A 20 -11.92 -1.72 0.38
CA THR A 20 -11.80 -0.46 -0.34
C THR A 20 -12.43 0.64 0.50
N THR A 21 -11.64 1.64 0.84
CA THR A 21 -12.12 2.83 1.55
C THR A 21 -12.57 3.88 0.54
N ARG A 22 -11.75 4.14 -0.49
CA ARG A 22 -12.00 5.21 -1.45
C ARG A 22 -11.40 4.92 -2.83
N THR A 23 -12.09 5.32 -3.88
CA THR A 23 -11.60 5.36 -5.27
C THR A 23 -11.19 6.80 -5.60
N LEU A 24 -9.94 7.01 -6.01
CA LEU A 24 -9.39 8.34 -6.32
C LEU A 24 -9.61 8.75 -7.77
N GLY A 25 -9.53 7.79 -8.71
CA GLY A 25 -9.65 8.05 -10.14
C GLY A 25 -8.71 7.15 -10.95
N GLU A 26 -8.42 7.53 -12.18
CA GLU A 26 -7.49 6.81 -13.07
C GLU A 26 -6.09 7.41 -13.00
N HIS A 27 -5.09 6.55 -13.06
CA HIS A 27 -3.71 6.97 -13.15
C HIS A 27 -3.42 7.57 -14.53
N PRO A 28 -2.87 8.79 -14.64
CA PRO A 28 -2.71 9.50 -15.92
C PRO A 28 -1.79 8.76 -16.90
N ASN A 29 -0.75 8.08 -16.40
CA ASN A 29 0.19 7.33 -17.25
C ASN A 29 -0.23 5.89 -17.57
N SER A 30 -0.94 5.20 -16.67
CA SER A 30 -1.23 3.76 -16.83
C SER A 30 -2.69 3.47 -17.21
N GLY A 31 -3.59 4.44 -17.02
CA GLY A 31 -5.03 4.26 -17.19
C GLY A 31 -5.67 3.34 -16.15
N GLU A 32 -4.95 3.00 -15.07
CA GLU A 32 -5.44 2.07 -14.06
C GLU A 32 -6.16 2.81 -12.93
N THR A 33 -7.23 2.20 -12.41
CA THR A 33 -8.00 2.81 -11.31
C THR A 33 -7.23 2.76 -10.00
N LEU A 34 -6.94 3.92 -9.45
CA LEU A 34 -6.33 4.10 -8.14
C LEU A 34 -7.36 4.01 -7.03
N VAL A 35 -7.13 3.07 -6.12
CA VAL A 35 -7.99 2.80 -4.97
C VAL A 35 -7.19 2.74 -3.68
N ILE A 36 -7.72 3.39 -2.64
CA ILE A 36 -7.22 3.29 -1.28
C ILE A 36 -7.94 2.14 -0.59
N LYS A 37 -7.15 1.24 -0.01
CA LYS A 37 -7.63 0.07 0.73
C LYS A 37 -7.04 0.06 2.13
N ASP A 38 -7.85 -0.28 3.12
CA ASP A 38 -7.39 -0.52 4.48
C ASP A 38 -7.05 -2.00 4.67
N GLY A 39 -5.75 -2.31 4.79
CA GLY A 39 -5.24 -3.68 4.91
C GLY A 39 -4.76 -4.04 6.30
N ARG A 40 -4.30 -5.29 6.46
CA ARG A 40 -3.71 -5.81 7.70
C ARG A 40 -2.57 -4.95 8.26
N TYR A 41 -1.75 -4.38 7.37
CA TYR A 41 -0.56 -3.60 7.74
C TYR A 41 -0.82 -2.10 7.80
N GLY A 42 -2.06 -1.67 7.55
CA GLY A 42 -2.48 -0.28 7.41
C GLY A 42 -3.00 0.05 6.00
N PRO A 43 -3.40 1.31 5.78
CA PRO A 43 -3.89 1.79 4.51
C PRO A 43 -2.80 1.75 3.42
N TYR A 44 -3.23 1.45 2.20
CA TYR A 44 -2.37 1.41 1.02
C TYR A 44 -3.15 1.78 -0.23
N ILE A 45 -2.44 2.33 -1.22
CA ILE A 45 -2.94 2.60 -2.56
C ILE A 45 -2.65 1.41 -3.46
N SER A 46 -3.59 1.07 -4.32
CA SER A 46 -3.51 0.01 -5.30
C SER A 46 -3.99 0.52 -6.65
N ASP A 47 -3.23 0.27 -7.70
CA ASP A 47 -3.68 0.38 -9.11
C ASP A 47 -4.17 -0.98 -9.65
N GLY A 48 -4.19 -2.01 -8.80
CA GLY A 48 -4.48 -3.41 -9.15
C GLY A 48 -3.25 -4.26 -9.49
N LYS A 49 -2.13 -3.66 -9.91
CA LYS A 49 -0.85 -4.33 -10.22
C LYS A 49 0.25 -4.02 -9.21
N VAL A 50 0.40 -2.74 -8.87
CA VAL A 50 1.34 -2.15 -7.92
C VAL A 50 0.58 -1.70 -6.68
N ASN A 51 1.20 -1.95 -5.53
CA ASN A 51 0.67 -1.55 -4.23
C ASN A 51 1.71 -0.67 -3.50
N ALA A 52 1.30 0.55 -3.19
CA ALA A 52 2.08 1.52 -2.44
C ALA A 52 1.47 1.68 -1.03
N SER A 53 2.26 1.41 0.01
CA SER A 53 1.80 1.62 1.39
C SER A 53 1.77 3.10 1.70
N LEU A 54 0.69 3.56 2.35
CA LEU A 54 0.63 4.91 2.87
C LEU A 54 1.44 5.00 4.16
N ASN A 55 2.11 6.12 4.36
CA ASN A 55 2.80 6.39 5.62
C ASN A 55 1.76 6.53 6.74
N LYS A 56 2.09 6.06 7.95
CA LYS A 56 1.18 6.10 9.09
C LYS A 56 0.75 7.51 9.52
N THR A 57 1.50 8.52 9.12
CA THR A 57 1.23 9.93 9.41
C THR A 57 0.26 10.56 8.41
N VAL A 58 0.06 9.93 7.24
CA VAL A 58 -0.80 10.46 6.18
C VAL A 58 -2.20 9.87 6.36
N ASP A 59 -3.20 10.74 6.42
CA ASP A 59 -4.60 10.33 6.49
C ASP A 59 -5.07 9.84 5.11
N PRO A 60 -5.56 8.59 4.97
CA PRO A 60 -6.08 8.09 3.70
C PRO A 60 -7.21 8.95 3.10
N GLU A 61 -7.92 9.76 3.89
CA GLU A 61 -8.99 10.63 3.38
C GLU A 61 -8.47 11.92 2.74
N THR A 62 -7.28 12.37 3.10
CA THR A 62 -6.70 13.61 2.55
C THR A 62 -5.84 13.36 1.32
N VAL A 63 -5.52 12.10 1.03
CA VAL A 63 -4.68 11.71 -0.12
C VAL A 63 -5.34 12.15 -1.42
N THR A 64 -4.59 12.91 -2.21
CA THR A 64 -5.03 13.37 -3.52
C THR A 64 -4.67 12.37 -4.62
N LEU A 65 -5.28 12.53 -5.81
CA LEU A 65 -4.95 11.71 -6.97
C LEU A 65 -3.47 11.87 -7.35
N GLU A 66 -2.94 13.09 -7.33
CA GLU A 66 -1.55 13.40 -7.69
C GLU A 66 -0.57 12.66 -6.76
N GLU A 67 -0.73 12.79 -5.46
CA GLU A 67 0.10 12.07 -4.47
C GLU A 67 0.02 10.55 -4.65
N ALA A 68 -1.18 10.04 -4.94
CA ALA A 68 -1.37 8.61 -5.16
C ALA A 68 -0.66 8.11 -6.43
N THR A 69 -0.65 8.93 -7.49
CA THR A 69 0.07 8.62 -8.73
C THR A 69 1.57 8.62 -8.50
N GLU A 70 2.11 9.63 -7.81
CA GLU A 70 3.55 9.70 -7.50
C GLU A 70 4.01 8.49 -6.68
N LEU A 71 3.26 8.11 -5.65
CA LEU A 71 3.59 6.95 -4.80
C LEU A 71 3.60 5.63 -5.57
N ILE A 72 2.69 5.47 -6.53
CA ILE A 72 2.60 4.28 -7.37
C ILE A 72 3.74 4.27 -8.40
N ASP A 73 4.02 5.40 -9.05
CA ASP A 73 5.11 5.54 -10.01
C ASP A 73 6.48 5.31 -9.35
N GLU A 74 6.70 5.84 -8.14
CA GLU A 74 7.89 5.54 -7.35
C GLU A 74 8.06 4.05 -7.07
N LYS A 75 6.97 3.38 -6.67
CA LYS A 75 6.97 1.94 -6.38
C LYS A 75 7.23 1.12 -7.63
N ARG A 76 6.67 1.54 -8.76
CA ARG A 76 6.86 0.91 -10.07
C ARG A 76 8.31 1.06 -10.53
N ALA A 77 8.90 2.25 -10.37
CA ALA A 77 10.30 2.54 -10.70
C ALA A 77 11.30 1.75 -9.82
N LYS A 78 11.02 1.61 -8.51
CA LYS A 78 11.86 0.84 -7.58
C LYS A 78 11.91 -0.66 -7.92
N GLY A 79 10.91 -1.17 -8.64
CA GLY A 79 10.86 -2.55 -9.11
C GLY A 79 10.73 -3.59 -7.99
N PRO A 80 10.52 -4.88 -8.34
CA PRO A 80 10.43 -5.93 -7.35
C PRO A 80 11.80 -6.17 -6.70
N ILE A 81 11.85 -6.11 -5.36
CA ILE A 81 13.04 -6.45 -4.59
C ILE A 81 13.39 -7.92 -4.89
N LYS A 82 14.51 -8.15 -5.59
CA LYS A 82 15.01 -9.50 -5.89
C LYS A 82 15.37 -10.19 -4.59
N LYS A 83 14.54 -11.16 -4.16
CA LYS A 83 14.83 -12.00 -3.00
C LYS A 83 16.10 -12.81 -3.31
N ARG A 84 17.19 -12.56 -2.56
CA ARG A 84 18.36 -13.44 -2.58
C ARG A 84 17.93 -14.81 -2.06
N ARG A 85 17.90 -15.83 -2.94
CA ARG A 85 17.71 -17.22 -2.51
C ARG A 85 18.88 -17.59 -1.59
N LYS A 86 18.59 -17.83 -0.32
CA LYS A 86 19.57 -18.41 0.62
C LYS A 86 19.87 -19.82 0.12
N LYS A 87 21.10 -20.08 -0.38
CA LYS A 87 21.58 -21.44 -0.63
C LYS A 87 21.57 -22.16 0.73
N ARG A 88 20.84 -23.27 0.79
CA ARG A 88 20.86 -24.19 1.94
C ARG A 88 22.13 -25.01 1.91
#